data_AF-A0A9D1IE45-F1
#
_entry.id   AF-A0A9D1IE45-F1
#
_cell.length_a   1.000
_cell.length_b   1.000
_cell.length_c   1.000
_cell.angle_alpha   90.00
_cell.angle_beta   90.00
_cell.angle_gamma   90.00
#
_symmetry.space_group_name_H-M   'P 1'
#
loop_
_entity.id
_entity.type
_entity.pdbx_description
1 polymer ?
#
loop_
_entity_poly.entity_id
_entity_poly.type
_entity_poly.pdbx_seq_one_letter_code
_entity_poly.pdbx_strand_id
1 'polypeptide(L)'
;MRFRPDKTFKIMQITDMQEIPAVSPDTLALLEAAVAAEQPDLVVYTGDQIKGYGVTYKGKGAALEAAVAETVDRLLQPVTSRNIPFAVTFGNHDRQVGISNRDQFMHIYKKYPTCVGELAEGGACGGTYNIPIESADGSGRPVCNLYLFDSGTDAKGGGYEAFDPRILAWYRKTRDALREKAGDFVPSIVFQHIPLPEYYHVLRRVKKSEKGAIEAFRTHKHEFYKLGETCAPGGVLLEPPSIPDKNNGEFDALAEKGDVLAVFVGHDHKNSFVGRYKNIDLGFTQSSGFNAYGNRTKRGVRCIVLHENDPKHYETYTRTFEGLVGTRVTRPVFDYLTAKAPATVDAAIPMILKAVGAVAAVVLLAVLLAKFL
;
A
#
# COMPACT_ATOMS: atom_id res chain seq x y z
N MET A 1 3.55 -16.31 -15.34
CA MET A 1 2.51 -17.01 -14.53
C MET A 1 1.31 -17.27 -15.44
N ARG A 2 0.34 -18.10 -15.08
CA ARG A 2 -0.84 -18.36 -15.95
C ARG A 2 -2.15 -18.49 -15.19
N PHE A 3 -3.25 -18.23 -15.89
CA PHE A 3 -4.61 -18.49 -15.39
C PHE A 3 -4.80 -19.97 -15.01
N ARG A 4 -5.64 -20.23 -14.01
CA ARG A 4 -6.03 -21.58 -13.61
C ARG A 4 -6.90 -22.25 -14.69
N PRO A 5 -7.06 -23.59 -14.66
CA PRO A 5 -7.93 -24.30 -15.59
C PRO A 5 -9.38 -23.79 -15.61
N ASP A 6 -9.86 -23.24 -14.49
CA ASP A 6 -11.18 -22.62 -14.37
C ASP A 6 -11.25 -21.18 -14.92
N LYS A 7 -10.18 -20.72 -15.60
CA LYS A 7 -10.07 -19.42 -16.25
C LYS A 7 -10.00 -18.23 -15.30
N THR A 8 -9.66 -18.46 -14.02
CA THR A 8 -9.50 -17.40 -13.03
C THR A 8 -8.07 -17.28 -12.52
N PHE A 9 -7.72 -16.10 -11.99
CA PHE A 9 -6.43 -15.86 -11.33
C PHE A 9 -6.65 -14.90 -10.14
N LYS A 10 -6.34 -15.35 -8.93
CA LYS A 10 -6.58 -14.62 -7.69
C LYS A 10 -5.29 -14.00 -7.15
N ILE A 11 -5.32 -12.70 -6.94
CA ILE A 11 -4.24 -11.92 -6.33
C ILE A 11 -4.66 -11.50 -4.93
N MET A 12 -3.76 -11.60 -3.96
CA MET A 12 -3.91 -11.01 -2.64
C MET A 12 -2.89 -9.88 -2.46
N GLN A 13 -3.37 -8.66 -2.26
CA GLN A 13 -2.55 -7.52 -1.91
C GLN A 13 -2.41 -7.41 -0.38
N ILE A 14 -1.16 -7.35 0.08
CA ILE A 14 -0.78 -7.10 1.48
C ILE A 14 0.05 -5.83 1.51
N THR A 15 -0.22 -4.94 2.47
CA THR A 15 0.43 -3.63 2.51
C THR A 15 0.60 -3.14 3.94
N ASP A 16 1.59 -2.26 4.16
CA ASP A 16 1.74 -1.49 5.39
C ASP A 16 1.75 -2.37 6.64
N MET A 17 2.54 -3.43 6.59
CA MET A 17 2.78 -4.27 7.76
C MET A 17 3.59 -3.50 8.79
N GLN A 18 4.58 -2.73 8.33
CA GLN A 18 5.48 -1.92 9.14
C GLN A 18 5.87 -2.65 10.43
N GLU A 19 6.33 -3.88 10.27
CA GLU A 19 6.71 -4.74 11.38
C GLU A 19 8.15 -4.44 11.82
N ILE A 20 8.47 -4.89 13.02
CA ILE A 20 9.79 -4.77 13.64
C ILE A 20 10.33 -6.20 13.88
N PRO A 21 11.60 -6.38 14.30
CA PRO A 21 12.14 -7.73 14.58
C PRO A 21 11.25 -8.57 15.52
N ALA A 22 10.63 -7.92 16.50
CA ALA A 22 9.55 -8.50 17.30
C ALA A 22 8.21 -8.45 16.56
N VAL A 23 8.08 -9.24 15.50
CA VAL A 23 6.87 -9.31 14.65
C VAL A 23 5.64 -9.63 15.50
N SER A 24 4.57 -8.85 15.29
CA SER A 24 3.31 -9.03 16.01
C SER A 24 2.64 -10.37 15.69
N PRO A 25 2.21 -11.14 16.70
CA PRO A 25 1.43 -12.36 16.48
C PRO A 25 0.08 -12.08 15.82
N ASP A 26 -0.52 -10.90 16.03
CA ASP A 26 -1.80 -10.52 15.38
C ASP A 26 -1.62 -10.31 13.87
N THR A 27 -0.46 -9.78 13.44
CA THR A 27 -0.13 -9.66 12.02
C THR A 27 -0.01 -11.04 11.40
N LEU A 28 0.76 -11.94 12.00
CA LEU A 28 0.90 -13.31 11.51
C LEU A 28 -0.45 -14.04 11.50
N ALA A 29 -1.29 -13.87 12.53
CA ALA A 29 -2.63 -14.46 12.56
C ALA A 29 -3.52 -13.98 11.42
N LEU A 30 -3.50 -12.69 11.09
CA LEU A 30 -4.20 -12.16 9.91
C LEU A 30 -3.69 -12.80 8.62
N LEU A 31 -2.37 -12.79 8.40
CA LEU A 31 -1.78 -13.28 7.17
C LEU A 31 -2.05 -14.78 6.97
N GLU A 32 -1.85 -15.58 8.01
CA GLU A 32 -2.13 -17.02 8.02
C GLU A 32 -3.60 -17.31 7.70
N ALA A 33 -4.53 -16.64 8.39
CA ALA A 33 -5.96 -16.83 8.18
C ALA A 33 -6.41 -16.37 6.79
N ALA A 34 -5.88 -15.24 6.30
CA ALA A 34 -6.23 -14.71 4.99
C ALA A 34 -5.73 -15.62 3.86
N VAL A 35 -4.47 -16.04 3.91
CA VAL A 35 -3.89 -16.95 2.91
C VAL A 35 -4.62 -18.29 2.93
N ALA A 36 -4.94 -18.84 4.10
CA ALA A 36 -5.69 -20.08 4.23
C ALA A 36 -7.12 -19.98 3.68
N ALA A 37 -7.82 -18.88 3.97
CA ALA A 37 -9.20 -18.67 3.50
C ALA A 37 -9.28 -18.43 1.98
N GLU A 38 -8.31 -17.68 1.43
CA GLU A 38 -8.40 -17.19 0.06
C GLU A 38 -7.64 -18.01 -0.96
N GLN A 39 -6.56 -18.71 -0.54
CA GLN A 39 -5.71 -19.52 -1.41
C GLN A 39 -5.34 -18.78 -2.72
N PRO A 40 -4.66 -17.63 -2.63
CA PRO A 40 -4.35 -16.82 -3.80
C PRO A 40 -3.32 -17.52 -4.72
N ASP A 41 -3.41 -17.23 -6.02
CA ASP A 41 -2.43 -17.65 -7.03
C ASP A 41 -1.15 -16.80 -6.97
N LEU A 42 -1.27 -15.56 -6.46
CA LEU A 42 -0.16 -14.62 -6.25
C LEU A 42 -0.43 -13.74 -5.03
N VAL A 43 0.58 -13.52 -4.21
CA VAL A 43 0.57 -12.45 -3.20
C VAL A 43 1.42 -11.27 -3.67
N VAL A 44 0.87 -10.05 -3.59
CA VAL A 44 1.58 -8.82 -3.92
C VAL A 44 1.75 -7.97 -2.67
N TYR A 45 3.01 -7.73 -2.28
CA TYR A 45 3.37 -6.84 -1.19
C TYR A 45 3.62 -5.43 -1.72
N THR A 46 2.79 -4.45 -1.32
CA THR A 46 2.83 -3.08 -1.87
C THR A 46 3.52 -2.06 -0.99
N GLY A 47 4.66 -2.45 -0.44
CA GLY A 47 5.52 -1.58 0.35
C GLY A 47 5.20 -1.55 1.84
N ASP A 48 6.13 -0.93 2.56
CA ASP A 48 6.13 -0.78 4.01
C ASP A 48 5.96 -2.12 4.73
N GLN A 49 6.78 -3.10 4.32
CA GLN A 49 6.82 -4.38 5.02
C GLN A 49 7.44 -4.20 6.41
N ILE A 50 8.45 -3.34 6.52
CA ILE A 50 9.18 -3.07 7.77
C ILE A 50 9.02 -1.63 8.24
N LYS A 51 9.13 -1.43 9.55
CA LYS A 51 9.17 -0.11 10.18
C LYS A 51 10.59 0.47 10.13
N GLY A 52 11.08 0.79 8.94
CA GLY A 52 12.50 1.15 8.73
C GLY A 52 12.95 2.43 9.43
N TYR A 53 12.04 3.37 9.75
CA TYR A 53 12.34 4.55 10.58
C TYR A 53 12.51 4.24 12.08
N GLY A 54 12.15 3.03 12.51
CA GLY A 54 12.20 2.65 13.92
C GLY A 54 13.63 2.43 14.43
N VAL A 55 13.84 2.60 15.73
CA VAL A 55 15.13 2.33 16.40
C VAL A 55 15.35 0.84 16.73
N THR A 56 14.44 -0.03 16.29
CA THR A 56 14.44 -1.46 16.62
C THR A 56 15.40 -2.27 15.76
N TYR A 57 15.65 -1.82 14.53
CA TYR A 57 16.71 -2.38 13.69
C TYR A 57 18.05 -1.80 14.11
N LYS A 58 18.97 -2.66 14.55
CA LYS A 58 20.29 -2.29 15.05
C LYS A 58 21.38 -2.88 14.17
N GLY A 59 22.57 -2.28 14.21
CA GLY A 59 23.71 -2.71 13.42
C GLY A 59 23.86 -1.91 12.13
N LYS A 60 24.82 -2.32 11.29
CA LYS A 60 25.14 -1.71 9.98
C LYS A 60 25.57 -2.81 9.01
N GLY A 61 25.51 -2.52 7.71
CA GLY A 61 25.96 -3.44 6.66
C GLY A 61 25.27 -4.81 6.76
N ALA A 62 26.04 -5.89 6.65
CA ALA A 62 25.51 -7.26 6.63
C ALA A 62 24.71 -7.64 7.89
N ALA A 63 25.06 -7.12 9.07
CA ALA A 63 24.31 -7.41 10.30
C ALA A 63 22.90 -6.79 10.28
N LEU A 64 22.79 -5.58 9.71
CA LEU A 64 21.50 -4.92 9.53
C LEU A 64 20.66 -5.64 8.46
N GLU A 65 21.29 -6.01 7.34
CA GLU A 65 20.64 -6.77 6.28
C GLU A 65 20.10 -8.11 6.79
N ALA A 66 20.87 -8.83 7.61
CA ALA A 66 20.42 -10.06 8.24
C ALA A 66 19.22 -9.85 9.18
N ALA A 67 19.22 -8.80 9.99
CA ALA A 67 18.10 -8.49 10.89
C ALA A 67 16.80 -8.13 10.13
N VAL A 68 16.93 -7.38 9.02
CA VAL A 68 15.81 -7.10 8.12
C VAL A 68 15.34 -8.38 7.45
N ALA A 69 16.26 -9.20 6.93
CA ALA A 69 15.94 -10.47 6.29
C ALA A 69 15.21 -11.43 7.23
N GLU A 70 15.61 -11.53 8.50
CA GLU A 70 14.91 -12.35 9.51
C GLU A 70 13.48 -11.86 9.75
N THR A 71 13.27 -10.54 9.78
CA THR A 71 11.92 -9.99 9.91
C THR A 71 11.08 -10.32 8.69
N VAL A 72 11.61 -10.05 7.50
CA VAL A 72 10.94 -10.33 6.22
C VAL A 72 10.63 -11.82 6.09
N ASP A 73 11.53 -12.71 6.48
CA ASP A 73 11.32 -14.17 6.46
C ASP A 73 10.06 -14.57 7.24
N ARG A 74 9.91 -14.03 8.46
CA ARG A 74 8.72 -14.27 9.29
C ARG A 74 7.44 -13.72 8.66
N LEU A 75 7.51 -12.56 8.00
CA LEU A 75 6.35 -11.96 7.33
C LEU A 75 5.94 -12.72 6.06
N LEU A 76 6.91 -13.29 5.35
CA LEU A 76 6.68 -14.07 4.14
C LEU A 76 6.27 -15.51 4.43
N GLN A 77 6.61 -16.05 5.60
CA GLN A 77 6.36 -17.44 5.99
C GLN A 77 4.92 -17.92 5.72
N PRO A 78 3.85 -17.16 6.02
CA PRO A 78 2.48 -17.58 5.72
C PRO A 78 2.23 -17.87 4.24
N VAL A 79 3.00 -17.26 3.35
CA VAL A 79 2.88 -17.40 1.88
C VAL A 79 3.87 -18.43 1.36
N THR A 80 5.15 -18.30 1.73
CA THR A 80 6.25 -19.11 1.18
C THR A 80 6.18 -20.57 1.64
N SER A 81 5.74 -20.84 2.88
CA SER A 81 5.55 -22.21 3.38
C SER A 81 4.49 -23.01 2.61
N ARG A 82 3.60 -22.31 1.89
CA ARG A 82 2.55 -22.89 1.04
C ARG A 82 2.93 -22.94 -0.43
N ASN A 83 4.18 -22.61 -0.77
CA ASN A 83 4.69 -22.48 -2.13
C ASN A 83 3.89 -21.49 -3.00
N ILE A 84 3.20 -20.52 -2.37
CA ILE A 84 2.46 -19.50 -3.11
C ILE A 84 3.48 -18.48 -3.64
N PRO A 85 3.46 -18.17 -4.95
CA PRO A 85 4.29 -17.12 -5.53
C PRO A 85 4.01 -15.76 -4.89
N PHE A 86 5.04 -14.93 -4.78
CA PHE A 86 4.87 -13.54 -4.35
C PHE A 86 5.68 -12.55 -5.19
N ALA A 87 5.17 -11.33 -5.22
CA ALA A 87 5.82 -10.16 -5.77
C ALA A 87 5.87 -9.06 -4.71
N VAL A 88 6.87 -8.19 -4.80
CA VAL A 88 7.09 -7.09 -3.86
C VAL A 88 7.47 -5.80 -4.57
N THR A 89 6.86 -4.70 -4.16
CA THR A 89 7.39 -3.34 -4.31
C THR A 89 7.54 -2.71 -2.93
N PHE A 90 8.08 -1.50 -2.88
CA PHE A 90 8.55 -0.84 -1.67
C PHE A 90 7.76 0.43 -1.40
N GLY A 91 7.66 0.74 -0.12
CA GLY A 91 7.12 1.98 0.39
C GLY A 91 8.22 2.94 0.84
N ASN A 92 7.80 4.09 1.36
CA ASN A 92 8.72 5.12 1.83
C ASN A 92 9.47 4.65 3.09
N HIS A 93 8.88 3.78 3.91
CA HIS A 93 9.49 3.36 5.17
C HIS A 93 10.50 2.20 5.03
N ASP A 94 10.47 1.42 3.95
CA ASP A 94 11.38 0.27 3.79
C ASP A 94 12.85 0.69 3.66
N ARG A 95 13.14 1.71 2.85
CA ARG A 95 14.53 2.18 2.62
C ARG A 95 15.10 2.97 3.80
N GLN A 96 14.26 3.48 4.69
CA GLN A 96 14.68 4.31 5.82
C GLN A 96 15.52 3.53 6.84
N VAL A 97 15.47 2.20 6.81
CA VAL A 97 16.36 1.34 7.61
C VAL A 97 17.83 1.52 7.22
N GLY A 98 18.12 2.06 6.02
CA GLY A 98 19.48 2.28 5.52
C GLY A 98 19.95 1.24 4.50
N ILE A 99 19.04 0.41 3.98
CA ILE A 99 19.29 -0.54 2.89
C ILE A 99 18.48 -0.08 1.68
N SER A 100 19.12 0.01 0.51
CA SER A 100 18.42 0.44 -0.71
C SER A 100 17.34 -0.58 -1.10
N ASN A 101 16.25 -0.11 -1.73
CA ASN A 101 15.20 -1.01 -2.24
C ASN A 101 15.76 -2.08 -3.19
N ARG A 102 16.78 -1.73 -3.99
CA ARG A 102 17.45 -2.67 -4.89
C ARG A 102 18.18 -3.77 -4.11
N ASP A 103 18.93 -3.42 -3.07
CA ASP A 103 19.66 -4.40 -2.27
C ASP A 103 18.70 -5.25 -1.45
N GLN A 104 17.63 -4.66 -0.89
CA GLN A 104 16.56 -5.44 -0.25
C GLN A 104 15.96 -6.44 -1.24
N PHE A 105 15.60 -6.01 -2.45
CA PHE A 105 15.06 -6.89 -3.47
C PHE A 105 16.02 -8.04 -3.82
N MET A 106 17.28 -7.72 -4.15
CA MET A 106 18.25 -8.69 -4.64
C MET A 106 18.79 -9.61 -3.54
N HIS A 107 19.06 -9.07 -2.35
CA HIS A 107 19.73 -9.81 -1.28
C HIS A 107 18.76 -10.43 -0.27
N ILE A 108 17.50 -10.00 -0.22
CA ILE A 108 16.51 -10.55 0.71
C ILE A 108 15.42 -11.28 -0.06
N TYR A 109 14.65 -10.57 -0.89
CA TYR A 109 13.46 -11.14 -1.51
C TYR A 109 13.77 -12.14 -2.64
N LYS A 110 14.78 -11.90 -3.48
CA LYS A 110 15.15 -12.82 -4.57
C LYS A 110 15.80 -14.13 -4.13
N LYS A 111 16.13 -14.27 -2.84
CA LYS A 111 16.59 -15.55 -2.28
C LYS A 111 15.47 -16.59 -2.21
N TYR A 112 14.20 -16.17 -2.22
CA TYR A 112 13.06 -17.07 -2.19
C TYR A 112 12.72 -17.56 -3.60
N PRO A 113 12.61 -18.89 -3.83
CA PRO A 113 12.27 -19.43 -5.15
C PRO A 113 10.86 -19.04 -5.62
N THR A 114 9.98 -18.67 -4.68
CA THR A 114 8.62 -18.19 -4.96
C THR A 114 8.56 -16.68 -5.25
N CYS A 115 9.68 -15.94 -5.18
CA CYS A 115 9.72 -14.53 -5.58
C CYS A 115 9.77 -14.40 -7.11
N VAL A 116 8.65 -13.98 -7.70
CA VAL A 116 8.47 -13.94 -9.17
C VAL A 116 8.89 -12.62 -9.81
N GLY A 117 9.27 -11.62 -9.02
CA GLY A 117 9.68 -10.32 -9.55
C GLY A 117 11.02 -10.38 -10.27
N GLU A 118 11.15 -9.62 -11.36
CA GLU A 118 12.39 -9.43 -12.11
C GLU A 118 12.57 -7.94 -12.43
N LEU A 119 13.58 -7.30 -11.83
CA LEU A 119 13.72 -5.85 -11.90
C LEU A 119 13.83 -5.33 -13.34
N ALA A 120 13.15 -4.22 -13.59
CA ALA A 120 13.26 -3.47 -14.82
C ALA A 120 14.71 -3.08 -15.12
N GLU A 121 15.11 -3.26 -16.38
CA GLU A 121 16.40 -2.80 -16.90
C GLU A 121 16.45 -1.27 -17.02
N GLY A 122 17.67 -0.71 -17.07
CA GLY A 122 17.85 0.71 -17.40
C GLY A 122 17.73 1.69 -16.22
N GLY A 123 17.86 1.21 -14.99
CA GLY A 123 17.94 2.07 -13.80
C GLY A 123 16.60 2.49 -13.20
N ALA A 124 15.50 1.83 -13.59
CA ALA A 124 14.26 1.86 -12.84
C ALA A 124 14.50 1.24 -11.43
N CYS A 125 13.88 1.84 -10.43
CA CYS A 125 14.15 1.61 -9.01
C CYS A 125 13.88 0.15 -8.55
N GLY A 126 14.34 -0.19 -7.34
CA GLY A 126 14.44 -1.56 -6.83
C GLY A 126 13.14 -2.35 -6.65
N GLY A 127 11.97 -1.76 -6.93
CA GLY A 127 10.66 -2.44 -6.91
C GLY A 127 9.87 -2.31 -8.20
N THR A 128 10.48 -1.86 -9.30
CA THR A 128 9.78 -1.60 -10.57
C THR A 128 9.95 -2.76 -11.55
N TYR A 129 8.84 -3.38 -11.96
CA TYR A 129 8.81 -4.47 -12.96
C TYR A 129 7.37 -4.83 -13.37
N ASN A 130 7.22 -5.79 -14.29
CA ASN A 130 5.92 -6.30 -14.70
C ASN A 130 5.86 -7.83 -14.64
N ILE A 131 4.65 -8.36 -14.49
CA ILE A 131 4.36 -9.80 -14.45
C ILE A 131 3.22 -10.10 -15.44
N PRO A 132 3.53 -10.66 -16.61
CA PRO A 132 2.52 -11.16 -17.53
C PRO A 132 1.82 -12.39 -16.94
N ILE A 133 0.49 -12.40 -17.03
CA ILE A 133 -0.37 -13.54 -16.73
C ILE A 133 -0.83 -14.13 -18.06
N GLU A 134 -0.32 -15.32 -18.36
CA GLU A 134 -0.56 -16.07 -19.59
C GLU A 134 -1.90 -16.82 -19.54
N SER A 135 -2.46 -17.11 -20.72
CA SER A 135 -3.64 -17.96 -20.86
C SER A 135 -3.47 -19.34 -20.22
N ALA A 136 -4.58 -19.91 -19.73
CA ALA A 136 -4.58 -21.24 -19.14
C ALA A 136 -4.34 -22.36 -20.17
N ASP A 137 -4.50 -22.09 -21.47
CA ASP A 137 -4.32 -23.06 -22.56
C ASP A 137 -2.85 -23.45 -22.82
N GLY A 138 -1.89 -22.81 -22.14
CA GLY A 138 -0.47 -23.10 -22.26
C GLY A 138 0.19 -22.56 -23.54
N SER A 139 -0.51 -21.73 -24.32
CA SER A 139 0.06 -21.10 -25.52
C SER A 139 1.14 -20.05 -25.21
N GLY A 140 1.28 -19.63 -23.94
CA GLY A 140 2.21 -18.58 -23.52
C GLY A 140 1.75 -17.17 -23.90
N ARG A 141 0.53 -17.01 -24.40
CA ARG A 141 -0.05 -15.71 -24.78
C ARG A 141 -0.39 -14.89 -23.52
N PRO A 142 0.15 -13.66 -23.36
CA PRO A 142 -0.25 -12.76 -22.29
C PRO A 142 -1.73 -12.38 -22.41
N VAL A 143 -2.49 -12.49 -21.32
CA VAL A 143 -3.91 -12.14 -21.26
C VAL A 143 -4.14 -10.95 -20.33
N CYS A 144 -3.47 -10.93 -19.18
CA CYS A 144 -3.42 -9.79 -18.29
C CYS A 144 -1.96 -9.49 -17.92
N ASN A 145 -1.70 -8.29 -17.42
CA ASN A 145 -0.38 -7.93 -16.91
C ASN A 145 -0.48 -7.18 -15.58
N LEU A 146 0.47 -7.45 -14.68
CA LEU A 146 0.62 -6.70 -13.44
C LEU A 146 1.83 -5.80 -13.57
N TYR A 147 1.68 -4.53 -13.22
CA TYR A 147 2.81 -3.63 -13.04
C TYR A 147 3.03 -3.41 -11.55
N LEU A 148 4.28 -3.50 -11.11
CA LEU A 148 4.69 -3.06 -9.79
C LEU A 148 5.61 -1.86 -9.99
N PHE A 149 5.30 -0.75 -9.33
CA PHE A 149 6.14 0.45 -9.39
C PHE A 149 6.72 0.76 -8.01
N ASP A 150 8.00 1.08 -7.96
CA ASP A 150 8.61 1.76 -6.82
C ASP A 150 8.24 3.25 -6.92
N SER A 151 7.14 3.63 -6.27
CA SER A 151 6.54 4.98 -6.34
C SER A 151 7.37 6.07 -5.67
N GLY A 152 8.56 5.76 -5.14
CA GLY A 152 9.45 6.73 -4.51
C GLY A 152 9.39 6.75 -2.99
N THR A 153 9.89 7.84 -2.39
CA THR A 153 9.98 8.03 -0.95
C THR A 153 9.62 9.47 -0.56
N ASP A 154 9.83 9.83 0.71
CA ASP A 154 9.69 11.20 1.19
C ASP A 154 10.56 12.20 0.38
N ALA A 155 9.98 13.33 -0.01
CA ALA A 155 10.67 14.41 -0.71
C ALA A 155 11.54 15.25 0.25
N LYS A 156 12.65 15.78 -0.28
CA LYS A 156 13.45 16.80 0.41
C LYS A 156 12.62 18.06 0.59
N GLY A 157 12.36 18.44 1.84
CA GLY A 157 11.50 19.58 2.18
C GLY A 157 10.10 19.21 2.67
N GLY A 158 9.83 17.90 2.81
CA GLY A 158 8.56 17.36 3.29
C GLY A 158 7.68 16.88 2.13
N GLY A 159 6.77 15.95 2.43
CA GLY A 159 5.93 15.31 1.42
C GLY A 159 6.57 14.12 0.76
N TYR A 160 6.08 13.80 -0.43
CA TYR A 160 6.52 12.64 -1.22
C TYR A 160 7.10 13.09 -2.55
N GLU A 161 8.12 12.36 -2.99
CA GLU A 161 8.74 12.56 -4.30
C GLU A 161 7.70 12.43 -5.41
N ALA A 162 7.84 13.29 -6.42
CA ALA A 162 7.04 13.14 -7.62
C ALA A 162 7.45 11.87 -8.37
N PHE A 163 6.49 11.20 -9.00
CA PHE A 163 6.72 9.94 -9.69
C PHE A 163 7.87 10.04 -10.72
N ASP A 164 8.76 9.03 -10.72
CA ASP A 164 10.00 9.06 -11.50
C ASP A 164 9.71 8.92 -13.01
N PRO A 165 10.07 9.93 -13.84
CA PRO A 165 9.87 9.87 -15.28
C PRO A 165 10.56 8.69 -15.97
N ARG A 166 11.63 8.14 -15.36
CA ARG A 166 12.31 6.94 -15.89
C ARG A 166 11.44 5.70 -15.77
N ILE A 167 10.63 5.59 -14.70
CA ILE A 167 9.65 4.51 -14.55
C ILE A 167 8.56 4.66 -15.62
N LEU A 168 8.11 5.88 -15.92
CA LEU A 168 7.14 6.11 -17.01
C LEU A 168 7.69 5.75 -18.39
N ALA A 169 8.95 6.11 -18.67
CA ALA A 169 9.62 5.76 -19.92
C ALA A 169 9.74 4.23 -20.06
N TRP A 170 10.14 3.54 -18.97
CA TRP A 170 10.17 2.08 -18.93
C TRP A 170 8.78 1.47 -19.12
N TYR A 171 7.76 1.95 -18.40
CA TYR A 171 6.38 1.46 -18.51
C TYR A 171 5.88 1.53 -19.96
N ARG A 172 6.05 2.67 -20.63
CA ARG A 172 5.63 2.85 -22.03
C ARG A 172 6.32 1.85 -22.95
N LYS A 173 7.64 1.70 -22.83
CA LYS A 173 8.42 0.71 -23.60
C LYS A 173 7.93 -0.72 -23.35
N THR A 174 7.70 -1.08 -22.09
CA THR A 174 7.26 -2.43 -21.69
C THR A 174 5.83 -2.72 -22.15
N ARG A 175 4.91 -1.76 -22.02
CA ARG A 175 3.53 -1.84 -22.53
C ARG A 175 3.51 -2.08 -24.04
N ASP A 176 4.29 -1.30 -24.79
CA ASP A 176 4.30 -1.40 -26.25
C ASP A 176 4.92 -2.73 -26.70
N ALA A 177 5.97 -3.22 -26.03
CA ALA A 177 6.54 -4.54 -26.28
C ALA A 177 5.61 -5.71 -25.91
N LEU A 178 4.79 -5.57 -24.86
CA LEU A 178 3.76 -6.55 -24.51
C LEU A 178 2.65 -6.59 -25.57
N ARG A 179 2.24 -5.42 -26.07
CA ARG A 179 1.26 -5.32 -27.15
C ARG A 179 1.73 -6.05 -28.41
N GLU A 180 2.99 -5.90 -28.80
CA GLU A 180 3.54 -6.62 -29.96
C GLU A 180 3.44 -8.14 -29.81
N LYS A 181 3.62 -8.66 -28.58
CA LYS A 181 3.50 -10.10 -28.29
C LYS A 181 2.07 -10.59 -28.20
N ALA A 182 1.16 -9.77 -27.67
CA ALA A 182 -0.23 -10.15 -27.44
C ALA A 182 -1.16 -9.86 -28.64
N GLY A 183 -0.74 -8.98 -29.56
CA GLY A 183 -1.52 -8.51 -30.71
C GLY A 183 -2.40 -7.28 -30.42
N ASP A 184 -2.61 -6.95 -29.15
CA ASP A 184 -3.31 -5.73 -28.69
C ASP A 184 -2.77 -5.31 -27.30
N PHE A 185 -3.13 -4.12 -26.82
CA PHE A 185 -2.79 -3.70 -25.47
C PHE A 185 -3.40 -4.65 -24.42
N VAL A 186 -2.57 -5.06 -23.46
CA VAL A 186 -2.91 -6.10 -22.48
C VAL A 186 -3.56 -5.46 -21.26
N PRO A 187 -4.80 -5.85 -20.88
CA PRO A 187 -5.45 -5.37 -19.66
C PRO A 187 -4.54 -5.53 -18.44
N SER A 188 -4.34 -4.43 -17.71
CA SER A 188 -3.30 -4.34 -16.70
C SER A 188 -3.79 -3.78 -15.36
N ILE A 189 -3.20 -4.27 -14.27
CA ILE A 189 -3.37 -3.70 -12.92
C ILE A 189 -2.02 -3.20 -12.43
N VAL A 190 -2.00 -1.99 -11.87
CA VAL A 190 -0.82 -1.40 -11.25
C VAL A 190 -0.90 -1.58 -9.74
N PHE A 191 0.22 -1.95 -9.14
CA PHE A 191 0.44 -1.97 -7.70
C PHE A 191 1.60 -1.03 -7.35
N GLN A 192 1.36 -0.12 -6.42
CA GLN A 192 2.41 0.73 -5.87
C GLN A 192 2.09 1.11 -4.43
N HIS A 193 2.99 1.84 -3.77
CA HIS A 193 2.78 2.20 -2.38
C HIS A 193 2.07 3.55 -2.24
N ILE A 194 2.65 4.61 -2.81
CA ILE A 194 2.18 6.00 -2.63
C ILE A 194 1.03 6.28 -3.62
N PRO A 195 -0.09 6.87 -3.16
CA PRO A 195 -1.23 7.20 -4.02
C PRO A 195 -0.91 8.29 -5.05
N LEU A 196 -1.57 8.22 -6.21
CA LEU A 196 -1.54 9.28 -7.22
C LEU A 196 -2.32 10.52 -6.74
N PRO A 197 -1.97 11.74 -7.20
CA PRO A 197 -2.78 12.93 -6.97
C PRO A 197 -4.28 12.77 -7.30
N GLU A 198 -4.58 11.99 -8.34
CA GLU A 198 -5.93 11.73 -8.84
C GLU A 198 -6.83 10.97 -7.86
N TYR A 199 -6.29 10.40 -6.78
CA TYR A 199 -7.14 9.85 -5.71
C TYR A 199 -8.08 10.89 -5.09
N TYR A 200 -7.76 12.19 -5.15
CA TYR A 200 -8.71 13.22 -4.73
C TYR A 200 -9.89 13.40 -5.69
N HIS A 201 -9.80 12.97 -6.95
CA HIS A 201 -10.90 13.08 -7.92
C HIS A 201 -12.01 12.04 -7.70
N VAL A 202 -11.74 10.96 -6.97
CA VAL A 202 -12.77 10.01 -6.55
C VAL A 202 -13.41 10.39 -5.21
N LEU A 203 -12.93 11.46 -4.58
CA LEU A 203 -13.49 12.00 -3.33
C LEU A 203 -14.40 13.19 -3.61
N ARG A 204 -15.39 13.39 -2.76
CA ARG A 204 -16.26 14.57 -2.78
C ARG A 204 -15.79 15.57 -1.74
N ARG A 205 -15.51 16.79 -2.19
CA ARG A 205 -15.24 17.93 -1.29
C ARG A 205 -16.51 18.32 -0.53
N VAL A 206 -16.38 18.54 0.77
CA VAL A 206 -17.48 18.85 1.70
C VAL A 206 -17.14 20.03 2.60
N LYS A 207 -18.12 20.50 3.37
CA LYS A 207 -17.90 21.51 4.41
C LYS A 207 -17.28 20.85 5.65
N LYS A 208 -16.43 21.59 6.37
CA LYS A 208 -15.87 21.19 7.67
C LYS A 208 -16.92 20.70 8.68
N SER A 209 -18.12 21.28 8.66
CA SER A 209 -19.21 20.95 9.57
C SER A 209 -19.91 19.63 9.25
N GLU A 210 -19.64 19.01 8.09
CA GLU A 210 -20.26 17.74 7.74
C GLU A 210 -19.69 16.61 8.60
N LYS A 211 -20.55 15.80 9.22
CA LYS A 211 -20.13 14.69 10.06
C LYS A 211 -19.29 13.69 9.25
N GLY A 212 -18.12 13.34 9.79
CA GLY A 212 -17.18 12.42 9.17
C GLY A 212 -16.35 13.04 8.04
N ALA A 213 -16.35 14.37 7.89
CA ALA A 213 -15.47 15.05 6.96
C ALA A 213 -14.00 14.92 7.41
N ILE A 214 -13.13 14.53 6.48
CA ILE A 214 -11.70 14.35 6.70
C ILE A 214 -10.96 15.58 6.17
N GLU A 215 -10.24 16.29 7.04
CA GLU A 215 -9.40 17.42 6.64
C GLU A 215 -8.16 16.92 5.90
N ALA A 216 -7.93 17.45 4.69
CA ALA A 216 -6.72 17.20 3.92
C ALA A 216 -5.59 18.16 4.30
N PHE A 217 -4.39 17.87 3.84
CA PHE A 217 -3.18 18.61 4.17
C PHE A 217 -2.43 19.06 2.91
N ARG A 218 -1.37 19.85 3.11
CA ARG A 218 -0.41 20.28 2.08
C ARG A 218 -1.11 20.95 0.89
N THR A 219 -1.02 20.40 -0.33
CA THR A 219 -1.66 20.97 -1.53
C THR A 219 -3.18 21.09 -1.42
N HIS A 220 -3.80 20.31 -0.51
CA HIS A 220 -5.23 20.32 -0.21
C HIS A 220 -5.55 20.84 1.20
N LYS A 221 -4.65 21.62 1.80
CA LYS A 221 -4.84 22.15 3.16
C LYS A 221 -6.15 22.95 3.26
N HIS A 222 -6.90 22.74 4.35
CA HIS A 222 -8.21 23.35 4.63
C HIS A 222 -9.36 22.87 3.73
N GLU A 223 -9.11 21.86 2.91
CA GLU A 223 -10.15 21.15 2.19
C GLU A 223 -10.60 19.94 3.01
N PHE A 224 -11.88 19.59 2.88
CA PHE A 224 -12.48 18.51 3.64
C PHE A 224 -13.16 17.54 2.69
N TYR A 225 -12.99 16.24 2.92
CA TYR A 225 -13.39 15.20 1.97
C TYR A 225 -14.19 14.08 2.61
N LYS A 226 -15.04 13.46 1.79
CA LYS A 226 -15.68 12.16 2.01
C LYS A 226 -15.57 11.35 0.71
N LEU A 227 -15.88 10.06 0.78
CA LEU A 227 -15.98 9.24 -0.43
C LEU A 227 -16.96 9.87 -1.43
N GLY A 228 -16.56 9.88 -2.70
CA GLY A 228 -17.36 10.40 -3.80
C GLY A 228 -18.40 9.39 -4.29
N GLU A 229 -19.22 9.82 -5.24
CA GLU A 229 -20.30 9.01 -5.81
C GLU A 229 -19.79 7.87 -6.70
N THR A 230 -18.55 7.99 -7.20
CA THR A 230 -17.88 6.95 -7.99
C THR A 230 -17.21 5.89 -7.13
N CYS A 231 -17.21 6.04 -5.80
CA CYS A 231 -16.68 5.04 -4.88
C CYS A 231 -17.68 3.89 -4.68
N ALA A 232 -17.16 2.66 -4.71
CA ALA A 232 -17.95 1.48 -4.43
C ALA A 232 -18.57 1.54 -3.01
N PRO A 233 -19.81 1.03 -2.82
CA PRO A 233 -20.43 0.95 -1.51
C PRO A 233 -19.56 0.21 -0.48
N GLY A 234 -19.64 0.64 0.78
CA GLY A 234 -18.87 0.02 1.87
C GLY A 234 -17.40 0.45 1.95
N GLY A 235 -16.94 1.33 1.06
CA GLY A 235 -15.62 1.96 1.18
C GLY A 235 -15.45 2.74 2.49
N VAL A 236 -14.21 2.85 2.93
CA VAL A 236 -13.80 3.51 4.17
C VAL A 236 -12.72 4.55 3.88
N LEU A 237 -13.02 5.82 4.17
CA LEU A 237 -12.05 6.92 4.19
C LEU A 237 -11.94 7.43 5.62
N LEU A 238 -10.76 7.34 6.22
CA LEU A 238 -10.50 7.75 7.60
C LEU A 238 -9.28 8.67 7.75
N GLU A 239 -8.53 8.86 6.67
CA GLU A 239 -7.45 9.84 6.55
C GLU A 239 -7.32 10.31 5.10
N PRO A 240 -6.84 11.54 4.88
CA PRO A 240 -6.75 12.10 3.53
C PRO A 240 -5.62 11.39 2.75
N PRO A 241 -5.78 11.14 1.44
CA PRO A 241 -4.72 10.55 0.63
C PRO A 241 -3.40 11.34 0.70
N SER A 242 -2.32 10.63 1.02
CA SER A 242 -0.96 11.16 1.17
C SER A 242 -0.23 11.16 -0.18
N ILE A 243 -0.58 12.12 -1.04
CA ILE A 243 -0.10 12.21 -2.43
C ILE A 243 1.20 13.04 -2.57
N PRO A 244 1.97 12.86 -3.66
CA PRO A 244 3.02 13.81 -4.05
C PRO A 244 2.45 15.21 -4.36
N ASP A 245 3.21 16.26 -4.04
CA ASP A 245 2.78 17.65 -4.31
C ASP A 245 2.79 18.00 -5.80
N LYS A 246 3.64 17.31 -6.56
CA LYS A 246 3.82 17.56 -7.99
C LYS A 246 3.33 16.35 -8.76
N ASN A 247 2.31 16.57 -9.59
CA ASN A 247 1.85 15.60 -10.56
C ASN A 247 2.75 15.62 -11.80
N ASN A 248 3.43 14.51 -12.09
CA ASN A 248 4.32 14.34 -13.24
C ASN A 248 3.64 13.58 -14.41
N GLY A 249 2.31 13.42 -14.39
CA GLY A 249 1.56 12.78 -15.48
C GLY A 249 1.56 11.25 -15.43
N GLU A 250 1.72 10.66 -14.24
CA GLU A 250 1.64 9.22 -14.04
C GLU A 250 0.26 8.69 -14.46
N PHE A 251 -0.81 9.26 -13.91
CA PHE A 251 -2.18 8.87 -14.25
C PHE A 251 -2.44 9.00 -15.75
N ASP A 252 -2.05 10.12 -16.37
CA ASP A 252 -2.28 10.34 -17.80
C ASP A 252 -1.55 9.30 -18.66
N ALA A 253 -0.34 8.87 -18.26
CA ALA A 253 0.39 7.82 -18.96
C ALA A 253 -0.30 6.44 -18.84
N LEU A 254 -0.87 6.13 -17.67
CA LEU A 254 -1.61 4.90 -17.45
C LEU A 254 -2.96 4.90 -18.19
N ALA A 255 -3.65 6.04 -18.22
CA ALA A 255 -4.95 6.18 -18.84
C ALA A 255 -4.90 6.20 -20.38
N GLU A 256 -3.76 6.58 -20.97
CA GLU A 256 -3.61 6.93 -22.38
C GLU A 256 -4.14 5.87 -23.36
N LYS A 257 -3.91 4.58 -23.08
CA LYS A 257 -4.28 3.49 -24.00
C LYS A 257 -5.51 2.70 -23.56
N GLY A 258 -6.04 2.97 -22.37
CA GLY A 258 -7.22 2.30 -21.83
C GLY A 258 -7.02 0.82 -21.49
N ASP A 259 -5.76 0.40 -21.34
CA ASP A 259 -5.34 -0.94 -20.98
C ASP A 259 -5.16 -1.11 -19.46
N VAL A 260 -4.73 -0.06 -18.76
CA VAL A 260 -4.69 -0.07 -17.29
C VAL A 260 -6.11 0.05 -16.73
N LEU A 261 -6.54 -0.97 -16.01
CA LEU A 261 -7.87 -1.06 -15.42
C LEU A 261 -7.93 -0.41 -14.04
N ALA A 262 -6.85 -0.59 -13.25
CA ALA A 262 -6.82 -0.19 -11.85
C ALA A 262 -5.40 0.13 -11.37
N VAL A 263 -5.30 1.03 -10.39
CA VAL A 263 -4.12 1.22 -9.55
C VAL A 263 -4.53 0.92 -8.10
N PHE A 264 -3.87 -0.05 -7.48
CA PHE A 264 -4.02 -0.36 -6.08
C PHE A 264 -2.82 0.10 -5.26
N VAL A 265 -3.11 0.76 -4.13
CA VAL A 265 -2.11 1.36 -3.25
C VAL A 265 -2.33 1.02 -1.78
N GLY A 266 -1.30 1.28 -0.97
CA GLY A 266 -1.31 1.20 0.48
C GLY A 266 -1.12 2.58 1.09
N HIS A 267 -0.13 2.72 1.97
CA HIS A 267 0.42 3.97 2.52
C HIS A 267 -0.49 4.71 3.52
N ASP A 268 -1.77 4.88 3.19
CA ASP A 268 -2.78 5.44 4.10
C ASP A 268 -3.53 4.28 4.79
N HIS A 269 -2.96 3.81 5.90
CA HIS A 269 -3.25 2.56 6.60
C HIS A 269 -4.73 2.29 6.93
N LYS A 270 -5.54 3.33 7.11
CA LYS A 270 -6.95 3.24 7.53
C LYS A 270 -7.92 3.24 6.35
N ASN A 271 -7.46 3.65 5.17
CA ASN A 271 -8.29 3.75 3.99
C ASN A 271 -8.51 2.38 3.35
N SER A 272 -9.73 2.13 2.89
CA SER A 272 -10.11 0.92 2.17
C SER A 272 -11.30 1.22 1.28
N PHE A 273 -11.04 1.66 0.06
CA PHE A 273 -12.10 2.00 -0.91
C PHE A 273 -11.59 1.79 -2.32
N VAL A 274 -12.51 1.70 -3.27
CA VAL A 274 -12.22 1.72 -4.71
C VAL A 274 -13.15 2.75 -5.33
N GLY A 275 -12.60 3.69 -6.09
CA GLY A 275 -13.39 4.68 -6.82
C GLY A 275 -12.96 4.79 -8.27
N ARG A 276 -13.90 5.10 -9.15
CA ARG A 276 -13.65 5.26 -10.59
C ARG A 276 -13.28 6.70 -10.91
N TYR A 277 -12.15 6.92 -11.57
CA TYR A 277 -11.83 8.19 -12.23
C TYR A 277 -11.44 7.96 -13.69
N LYS A 278 -12.19 8.58 -14.61
CA LYS A 278 -12.10 8.33 -16.05
C LYS A 278 -12.19 6.82 -16.33
N ASN A 279 -11.14 6.24 -16.93
CA ASN A 279 -11.05 4.85 -17.33
C ASN A 279 -10.25 3.96 -16.35
N ILE A 280 -9.88 4.46 -15.16
CA ILE A 280 -9.09 3.72 -14.17
C ILE A 280 -9.80 3.69 -12.81
N ASP A 281 -9.75 2.53 -12.16
CA ASP A 281 -10.13 2.35 -10.76
C ASP A 281 -8.97 2.69 -9.83
N LEU A 282 -9.21 3.54 -8.84
CA LEU A 282 -8.24 3.97 -7.84
C LEU A 282 -8.62 3.33 -6.50
N GLY A 283 -7.80 2.36 -6.06
CA GLY A 283 -8.10 1.49 -4.92
C GLY A 283 -7.10 1.60 -3.77
N PHE A 284 -7.56 1.99 -2.58
CA PHE A 284 -6.80 1.82 -1.35
C PHE A 284 -7.04 0.44 -0.72
N THR A 285 -5.96 -0.12 -0.17
CA THR A 285 -5.98 -1.31 0.67
C THR A 285 -5.52 -0.94 2.07
N GLN A 286 -6.29 -1.35 3.08
CA GLN A 286 -5.93 -1.06 4.47
C GLN A 286 -4.67 -1.82 4.89
N SER A 287 -3.98 -1.29 5.88
CA SER A 287 -2.81 -1.94 6.49
C SER A 287 -3.11 -3.33 7.04
N SER A 288 -2.12 -4.23 6.96
CA SER A 288 -2.19 -5.58 7.53
C SER A 288 -1.42 -5.72 8.85
N GLY A 289 -0.56 -4.76 9.21
CA GLY A 289 0.34 -4.87 10.35
C GLY A 289 -0.20 -4.36 11.68
N PHE A 290 0.36 -4.82 12.81
CA PHE A 290 -0.10 -4.48 14.16
C PHE A 290 0.98 -3.78 15.01
N ASN A 291 2.18 -3.57 14.47
CA ASN A 291 3.21 -2.70 15.08
C ASN A 291 3.21 -1.24 14.56
N ALA A 292 2.31 -0.94 13.63
CA ALA A 292 2.04 0.42 13.15
C ALA A 292 0.63 0.90 13.49
N TYR A 293 0.31 2.16 13.18
CA TYR A 293 -1.04 2.70 13.30
C TYR A 293 -1.98 2.08 12.25
N GLY A 294 -3.29 2.23 12.43
CA GLY A 294 -4.29 1.70 11.48
C GLY A 294 -5.66 1.54 12.12
N ASN A 295 -6.58 0.87 11.42
CA ASN A 295 -8.00 0.87 11.78
C ASN A 295 -8.39 -0.32 12.68
N ARG A 296 -7.70 -0.50 13.82
CA ARG A 296 -8.02 -1.55 14.80
C ARG A 296 -8.12 -2.94 14.15
N THR A 297 -9.16 -3.71 14.50
CA THR A 297 -9.50 -5.03 13.93
C THR A 297 -9.97 -4.97 12.48
N LYS A 298 -10.15 -3.78 11.88
CA LYS A 298 -10.49 -3.61 10.45
C LYS A 298 -9.27 -3.63 9.52
N ARG A 299 -8.05 -3.76 10.06
CA ARG A 299 -6.86 -4.16 9.31
C ARG A 299 -7.12 -5.42 8.51
N GLY A 300 -6.47 -5.55 7.36
CA GLY A 300 -6.87 -6.57 6.41
C GLY A 300 -5.96 -6.68 5.20
N VAL A 301 -6.45 -7.44 4.23
CA VAL A 301 -5.86 -7.63 2.91
C VAL A 301 -6.93 -7.36 1.85
N ARG A 302 -6.51 -7.10 0.61
CA ARG A 302 -7.41 -7.01 -0.54
C ARG A 302 -7.21 -8.18 -1.47
N CYS A 303 -8.30 -8.78 -1.92
CA CYS A 303 -8.30 -9.80 -2.96
C CYS A 303 -8.78 -9.19 -4.27
N ILE A 304 -8.17 -9.63 -5.37
CA ILE A 304 -8.51 -9.25 -6.74
C ILE A 304 -8.61 -10.54 -7.55
N VAL A 305 -9.70 -10.73 -8.29
CA VAL A 305 -9.92 -11.91 -9.13
C VAL A 305 -10.01 -11.47 -10.58
N LEU A 306 -9.08 -11.97 -11.39
CA LEU A 306 -9.05 -11.77 -12.83
C LEU A 306 -9.73 -12.95 -13.54
N HIS A 307 -10.27 -12.69 -14.73
CA HIS A 307 -10.97 -13.69 -15.54
C HIS A 307 -10.41 -13.72 -16.97
N GLU A 308 -9.91 -14.88 -17.42
CA GLU A 308 -9.34 -15.02 -18.78
C GLU A 308 -10.39 -14.77 -19.87
N ASN A 309 -11.65 -15.16 -19.62
CA ASN A 309 -12.75 -15.02 -20.57
C ASN A 309 -13.28 -13.58 -20.67
N ASP A 310 -12.98 -12.74 -19.68
CA ASP A 310 -13.36 -11.32 -19.64
C ASP A 310 -12.23 -10.48 -19.00
N PRO A 311 -11.07 -10.36 -19.67
CA PRO A 311 -9.86 -9.83 -19.06
C PRO A 311 -9.91 -8.33 -18.78
N LYS A 312 -10.95 -7.62 -19.23
CA LYS A 312 -11.18 -6.20 -18.95
C LYS A 312 -11.99 -5.97 -17.67
N HIS A 313 -12.55 -7.02 -17.08
CA HIS A 313 -13.27 -6.95 -15.83
C HIS A 313 -12.59 -7.79 -14.76
N TYR A 314 -12.65 -7.31 -13.52
CA TYR A 314 -12.11 -7.99 -12.36
C TYR A 314 -13.04 -7.77 -11.17
N GLU A 315 -12.94 -8.65 -10.18
CA GLU A 315 -13.63 -8.50 -8.90
C GLU A 315 -12.63 -8.11 -7.82
N THR A 316 -13.06 -7.31 -6.84
CA THR A 316 -12.23 -7.03 -5.67
C THR A 316 -13.04 -6.92 -4.39
N TYR A 317 -12.47 -7.43 -3.30
CA TYR A 317 -13.04 -7.40 -1.96
C TYR A 317 -11.92 -7.41 -0.92
N THR A 318 -12.26 -7.19 0.35
CA THR A 318 -11.28 -7.24 1.45
C THR A 318 -11.60 -8.36 2.42
N ARG A 319 -10.57 -8.80 3.14
CA ARG A 319 -10.69 -9.66 4.33
C ARG A 319 -10.03 -8.96 5.50
N THR A 320 -10.73 -8.89 6.62
CA THR A 320 -10.25 -8.18 7.81
C THR A 320 -9.86 -9.14 8.90
N PHE A 321 -8.98 -8.70 9.81
CA PHE A 321 -8.67 -9.42 11.04
C PHE A 321 -9.94 -9.75 11.82
N GLU A 322 -10.88 -8.82 11.91
CA GLU A 322 -12.16 -9.06 12.57
C GLU A 322 -12.96 -10.21 11.96
N GLY A 323 -13.02 -10.26 10.62
CA GLY A 323 -13.79 -11.28 9.90
C GLY A 323 -13.11 -12.66 9.87
N LEU A 324 -11.79 -12.71 10.00
CA LEU A 324 -11.01 -13.95 9.87
C LEU A 324 -10.53 -14.52 11.21
N VAL A 325 -10.17 -13.65 12.15
CA VAL A 325 -9.53 -13.99 13.43
C VAL A 325 -10.42 -13.64 14.61
N GLY A 326 -11.08 -12.47 14.57
CA GLY A 326 -12.02 -12.02 15.58
C GLY A 326 -11.71 -10.63 16.13
N THR A 327 -12.35 -10.26 17.24
CA THR A 327 -12.33 -8.87 17.77
C THR A 327 -11.25 -8.62 18.84
N ARG A 328 -10.49 -9.64 19.23
CA ARG A 328 -9.47 -9.54 20.29
C ARG A 328 -8.08 -9.50 19.68
N VAL A 329 -7.34 -8.46 20.02
CA VAL A 329 -5.92 -8.29 19.66
C VAL A 329 -5.06 -8.52 20.90
N THR A 330 -3.80 -8.91 20.73
CA THR A 330 -2.87 -9.16 21.84
C THR A 330 -2.52 -7.90 22.63
N ARG A 331 -2.51 -6.72 21.99
CA ARG A 331 -2.16 -5.43 22.59
C ARG A 331 -3.30 -4.39 22.47
N PRO A 332 -4.43 -4.58 23.17
CA PRO A 332 -5.66 -3.81 22.92
C PRO A 332 -5.53 -2.31 23.23
N VAL A 333 -4.75 -1.95 24.26
CA VAL A 333 -4.50 -0.55 24.63
C VAL A 333 -3.63 0.13 23.58
N PHE A 334 -2.54 -0.53 23.15
CA PHE A 334 -1.66 0.01 22.12
C PHE A 334 -2.42 0.24 20.81
N ASP A 335 -3.16 -0.77 20.36
CA ASP A 335 -3.96 -0.69 19.12
C ASP A 335 -5.05 0.41 19.21
N TYR A 336 -5.64 0.64 20.39
CA TYR A 336 -6.55 1.78 20.59
C TYR A 336 -5.85 3.12 20.40
N LEU A 337 -4.71 3.30 21.05
CA LEU A 337 -3.98 4.56 21.02
C LEU A 337 -3.43 4.84 19.62
N THR A 338 -2.87 3.85 18.93
CA THR A 338 -2.33 4.03 17.59
C THR A 338 -3.42 4.28 16.55
N ALA A 339 -4.62 3.72 16.69
CA ALA A 339 -5.74 4.06 15.78
C ALA A 339 -6.17 5.54 15.86
N LYS A 340 -5.84 6.23 16.95
CA LYS A 340 -6.06 7.68 17.14
C LYS A 340 -4.85 8.52 16.78
N ALA A 341 -3.72 7.91 16.43
CA ALA A 341 -2.52 8.62 16.02
C ALA A 341 -2.76 9.39 14.71
N PRO A 342 -2.06 10.53 14.51
CA PRO A 342 -2.02 11.22 13.22
C PRO A 342 -1.50 10.28 12.14
N ALA A 343 -2.05 10.42 10.93
CA ALA A 343 -1.58 9.70 9.75
C ALA A 343 -0.20 10.18 9.28
N THR A 344 0.10 11.48 9.43
CA THR A 344 1.36 12.10 8.98
C THR A 344 1.93 13.04 10.03
N VAL A 345 3.23 13.38 9.91
CA VAL A 345 3.86 14.42 10.75
C VAL A 345 3.13 15.76 10.60
N ASP A 346 2.72 16.12 9.39
CA ASP A 346 1.94 17.33 9.12
C ASP A 346 0.59 17.31 9.84
N ALA A 347 -0.08 16.15 9.90
CA ALA A 347 -1.30 15.98 10.69
C ALA A 347 -1.02 15.99 12.22
N ALA A 348 0.19 15.64 12.65
CA ALA A 348 0.61 15.64 14.04
C ALA A 348 0.87 17.06 14.58
N ILE A 349 1.42 17.97 13.78
CA ILE A 349 1.79 19.33 14.20
C ILE A 349 0.62 20.08 14.89
N PRO A 350 -0.60 20.17 14.32
CA PRO A 350 -1.71 20.83 14.98
C PRO A 350 -2.13 20.17 16.29
N MET A 351 -2.01 18.84 16.40
CA MET A 351 -2.36 18.11 17.62
C MET A 351 -1.34 18.33 18.73
N ILE A 352 -0.05 18.35 18.39
CA ILE A 352 1.02 18.70 19.32
C ILE A 352 0.81 20.13 19.83
N LEU A 353 0.56 21.09 18.94
CA LEU A 353 0.29 22.49 19.32
C LEU A 353 -0.93 22.61 20.25
N LYS A 354 -2.02 21.89 19.98
CA LYS A 354 -3.20 21.85 20.87
C LYS A 354 -2.89 21.24 22.23
N ALA A 355 -2.13 20.15 22.28
CA ALA A 355 -1.74 19.50 23.53
C ALA A 355 -0.85 20.42 24.39
N VAL A 356 0.15 21.07 23.78
CA VAL A 356 0.99 22.07 24.45
C VAL A 356 0.14 23.24 24.96
N GLY A 357 -0.80 23.74 24.16
CA GLY A 357 -1.73 24.78 24.58
C GLY A 357 -2.62 24.38 25.76
N ALA A 358 -3.12 23.15 25.77
CA ALA A 358 -3.92 22.63 26.89
C ALA A 358 -3.10 22.50 28.17
N VAL A 359 -1.86 21.99 28.08
CA VAL A 359 -0.94 21.92 29.24
C VAL A 359 -0.63 23.32 29.76
N ALA A 360 -0.34 24.28 28.87
CA ALA A 360 -0.11 25.68 29.26
C ALA A 360 -1.32 26.29 29.98
N ALA A 361 -2.54 26.01 29.50
CA ALA A 361 -3.77 26.48 30.13
C ALA A 361 -3.97 25.87 31.53
N VAL A 362 -3.70 24.57 31.71
CA VAL A 362 -3.77 23.89 33.02
C VAL A 362 -2.75 24.48 34.00
N VAL A 363 -1.51 24.70 33.56
CA VAL A 363 -0.46 25.34 34.38
C VAL A 363 -0.87 26.76 34.77
N LEU A 364 -1.41 27.55 33.84
CA LEU A 364 -1.88 28.91 34.11
C LEU A 364 -3.02 28.91 35.13
N LEU A 365 -3.97 27.98 35.01
CA LEU A 365 -5.08 27.82 35.96
C LEU A 365 -4.57 27.45 37.36
N ALA A 366 -3.60 26.54 37.44
CA ALA A 366 -2.97 26.14 38.71
C ALA A 366 -2.24 27.31 39.37
N VAL A 367 -1.49 28.11 38.59
CA VAL A 367 -0.81 29.32 39.09
C VAL A 367 -1.81 30.38 39.57
N LEU A 368 -2.93 30.56 38.85
CA LEU A 368 -3.99 31.48 39.27
C LEU A 368 -4.66 31.01 40.57
N LEU A 369 -5.02 29.73 40.66
CA LEU A 369 -5.63 29.15 41.87
C LEU A 369 -4.69 29.25 43.08
N ALA A 370 -3.38 29.06 42.89
CA ALA A 370 -2.38 29.23 43.94
C ALA A 370 -2.18 30.68 44.41
N LYS A 371 -2.71 31.69 43.70
CA LYS A 371 -2.72 33.09 44.13
C LYS A 371 -3.97 33.47 44.94
N PHE A 372 -4.99 32.60 44.96
CA PHE A 372 -6.24 32.80 45.69
C PHE A 372 -6.39 31.87 46.92
N LEU A 373 -5.37 31.03 47.16
CA LEU A 373 -5.12 30.29 48.39
C LEU A 373 -3.99 31.00 49.15
#